data_AF-A0A023X0Q1-F1
#
_entry.id   AF-A0A023X0Q1-F1
#
_cell.length_a   1.000
_cell.length_b   1.000
_cell.length_c   1.000
_cell.angle_alpha   90.00
_cell.angle_beta   90.00
_cell.angle_gamma   90.00
#
_symmetry.space_group_name_H-M   'P 1'
#
loop_
_entity.id
_entity.type
_entity.pdbx_description
1 polymer ?
#
loop_
_entity_poly.entity_id
_entity_poly.type
_entity_poly.pdbx_seq_one_letter_code
_entity_poly.pdbx_strand_id
1 'polypeptide(L)'
;MSEQRTQQSSQSGRNSLQTEKGNTVIQDGVVSKIAGIAAGEVDGIRMGGGASQTVGNLLSSVTGGSAGGGSRSQGVSVEVGQEEAALDLTCTAEYGKSIPQLTEAVRRNVINRVESLVGLKVTEVNITVSDIYFPQEEAERERQKQLEQQQREQDQQSQSRVQ
;
A
#
# COMPACT_ATOMS: atom_id res chain seq x y z
N MET A 1 -43.30 36.26 -18.32
CA MET A 1 -42.20 35.60 -19.06
C MET A 1 -41.41 34.79 -18.06
N SER A 2 -41.66 33.49 -18.07
CA SER A 2 -40.84 32.35 -17.66
C SER A 2 -39.95 32.49 -16.41
N GLU A 3 -40.55 32.15 -15.27
CA GLU A 3 -39.88 31.50 -14.15
C GLU A 3 -39.48 30.08 -14.58
N GLN A 4 -38.18 29.78 -14.67
CA GLN A 4 -37.61 28.42 -14.56
C GLN A 4 -36.09 28.48 -14.72
N ARG A 5 -35.36 28.50 -13.60
CA ARG A 5 -33.94 28.11 -13.58
C ARG A 5 -33.67 27.20 -12.39
N THR A 6 -33.88 25.92 -12.67
CA THR A 6 -33.05 24.79 -12.22
C THR A 6 -32.79 24.68 -10.72
N GLN A 7 -33.70 24.00 -10.03
CA GLN A 7 -33.38 23.19 -8.85
C GLN A 7 -32.42 22.07 -9.28
N GLN A 8 -31.14 22.19 -8.97
CA GLN A 8 -30.19 21.08 -9.14
C GLN A 8 -29.05 21.21 -8.12
N SER A 9 -29.32 20.89 -6.86
CA SER A 9 -28.28 20.78 -5.83
C SER A 9 -28.75 19.98 -4.61
N SER A 10 -29.18 18.73 -4.80
CA SER A 10 -29.47 17.82 -3.67
C SER A 10 -29.25 16.34 -4.02
N GLN A 11 -28.07 16.02 -4.57
CA GLN A 11 -27.64 14.64 -4.77
C GLN A 11 -26.20 14.44 -4.28
N SER A 12 -25.90 14.86 -3.06
CA SER A 12 -24.57 14.71 -2.42
C SER A 12 -24.60 13.91 -1.13
N GLY A 13 -25.56 12.99 -0.96
CA GLY A 13 -25.70 12.25 0.30
C GLY A 13 -26.38 10.89 0.20
N ARG A 14 -26.34 10.21 -0.95
CA ARG A 14 -26.66 8.77 -0.96
C ARG A 14 -25.38 8.00 -0.74
N ASN A 15 -25.25 7.46 0.47
CA ASN A 15 -24.25 6.47 0.81
C ASN A 15 -24.30 5.34 -0.21
N SER A 16 -23.27 5.21 -1.06
CA SER A 16 -23.25 4.19 -2.13
C SER A 16 -23.26 2.76 -1.57
N LEU A 17 -22.90 2.60 -0.30
CA LEU A 17 -22.83 1.33 0.42
C LEU A 17 -24.14 0.98 1.15
N GLN A 18 -25.11 1.91 1.22
CA GLN A 18 -26.43 1.68 1.79
C GLN A 18 -27.52 1.88 0.74
N THR A 19 -28.31 0.83 0.53
CA THR A 19 -29.45 0.84 -0.39
C THR A 19 -30.69 0.31 0.31
N GLU A 20 -31.86 0.50 -0.30
CA GLU A 20 -33.12 -0.11 0.17
C GLU A 20 -33.06 -1.65 0.21
N LYS A 21 -32.09 -2.26 -0.48
CA LYS A 21 -31.90 -3.71 -0.58
C LYS A 21 -30.83 -4.27 0.38
N GLY A 22 -30.16 -3.43 1.17
CA GLY A 22 -29.17 -3.88 2.14
C GLY A 22 -28.02 -2.90 2.37
N ASN A 23 -27.10 -3.31 3.24
CA ASN A 23 -25.91 -2.55 3.64
C ASN A 23 -24.63 -3.35 3.34
N THR A 24 -23.65 -2.69 2.74
CA THR A 24 -22.31 -3.25 2.48
C THR A 24 -21.32 -2.64 3.47
N VAL A 25 -20.63 -3.48 4.24
CA VAL A 25 -19.58 -3.05 5.18
C VAL A 25 -18.24 -3.49 4.63
N ILE A 26 -17.34 -2.54 4.39
CA ILE A 26 -15.98 -2.82 3.98
C ILE A 26 -15.09 -2.89 5.22
N GLN A 27 -14.36 -4.00 5.37
CA GLN A 27 -13.42 -4.18 6.47
C GLN A 27 -12.17 -3.32 6.25
N ASP A 28 -11.59 -2.83 7.35
CA ASP A 28 -10.35 -2.04 7.39
C ASP A 28 -9.23 -2.67 6.54
N GLY A 29 -9.10 -3.99 6.56
CA GLY A 29 -8.05 -4.71 5.86
C GLY A 29 -8.20 -4.77 4.36
N VAL A 30 -9.41 -4.58 3.84
CA VAL A 30 -9.60 -4.43 2.39
C VAL A 30 -9.12 -3.05 1.97
N VAL A 31 -9.49 -2.01 2.73
CA VAL A 31 -9.07 -0.62 2.46
C VAL A 31 -7.55 -0.48 2.60
N SER A 32 -6.98 -1.05 3.65
CA SER A 32 -5.52 -1.09 3.89
C SER A 32 -4.75 -1.74 2.75
N LYS A 33 -5.26 -2.84 2.17
CA LYS A 33 -4.64 -3.48 1.00
C LYS A 33 -4.71 -2.58 -0.23
N ILE A 34 -5.87 -2.00 -0.53
CA ILE A 34 -6.04 -1.11 -1.69
C ILE A 34 -5.15 0.12 -1.55
N ALA A 35 -5.11 0.72 -0.36
CA ALA A 35 -4.27 1.88 -0.07
C ALA A 35 -2.78 1.56 -0.19
N GLY A 36 -2.33 0.40 0.31
CA GLY A 36 -0.94 -0.04 0.16
C GLY A 36 -0.54 -0.27 -1.30
N ILE A 37 -1.42 -0.89 -2.10
CA ILE A 37 -1.19 -1.06 -3.55
C ILE A 37 -1.12 0.31 -4.22
N ALA A 38 -2.12 1.17 -3.97
CA ALA A 38 -2.18 2.50 -4.55
C ALA A 38 -0.95 3.36 -4.19
N ALA A 39 -0.50 3.33 -2.94
CA ALA A 39 0.69 4.06 -2.53
C ALA A 39 1.96 3.55 -3.25
N GLY A 40 2.07 2.23 -3.45
CA GLY A 40 3.18 1.60 -4.18
C GLY A 40 3.17 1.81 -5.71
N GLU A 41 2.08 2.30 -6.30
CA GLU A 41 2.05 2.67 -7.73
C GLU A 41 2.85 3.97 -8.03
N VAL A 42 3.18 4.74 -6.99
CA VAL A 42 3.94 5.99 -7.16
C VAL A 42 5.43 5.67 -7.23
N ASP A 43 6.03 5.99 -8.37
CA ASP A 43 7.45 5.78 -8.61
C ASP A 43 8.33 6.53 -7.59
N GLY A 44 9.28 5.81 -6.99
CA GLY A 44 10.15 6.34 -5.94
C GLY A 44 9.60 6.25 -4.51
N ILE A 45 8.49 5.52 -4.32
CA ILE A 45 7.94 5.21 -3.00
C ILE A 45 7.94 3.70 -2.78
N ARG A 46 8.33 3.30 -1.57
CA ARG A 46 8.19 1.93 -1.09
C ARG A 46 7.38 1.90 0.19
N MET A 47 6.47 0.93 0.26
CA MET A 47 5.60 0.74 1.41
C MET A 47 6.23 -0.22 2.41
N GLY A 48 6.18 0.14 3.69
CA GLY A 48 6.76 -0.67 4.77
C GLY A 48 8.26 -0.44 5.00
N GLY A 49 8.66 -0.53 6.28
CA GLY A 49 10.02 -0.29 6.73
C GLY A 49 11.03 -1.22 6.07
N GLY A 50 12.25 -0.69 5.85
CA GLY A 50 13.32 -1.21 4.99
C GLY A 50 13.64 -2.70 5.11
N ALA A 51 14.57 -3.16 4.25
CA ALA A 51 14.94 -4.55 3.91
C ALA A 51 15.08 -5.60 5.04
N SER A 52 14.89 -5.25 6.31
CA SER A 52 14.93 -6.12 7.48
C SER A 52 13.62 -6.83 7.84
N GLN A 53 12.45 -6.46 7.29
CA GLN A 53 11.18 -7.13 7.65
C GLN A 53 10.81 -8.36 6.79
N THR A 54 11.51 -8.63 5.69
CA THR A 54 11.30 -9.86 4.92
C THR A 54 11.79 -11.12 5.65
N VAL A 55 12.65 -10.99 6.66
CA VAL A 55 13.09 -12.12 7.49
C VAL A 55 12.08 -12.46 8.60
N GLY A 56 11.34 -11.46 9.10
CA GLY A 56 10.33 -11.66 10.15
C GLY A 56 9.09 -12.41 9.65
N ASN A 57 8.65 -12.14 8.42
CA ASN A 57 7.42 -12.71 7.89
C ASN A 57 7.52 -14.19 7.50
N LEU A 58 8.74 -14.72 7.27
CA LEU A 58 8.97 -16.15 7.06
C LEU A 58 9.15 -16.93 8.37
N LEU A 59 9.63 -16.29 9.45
CA LEU A 59 9.64 -16.90 10.77
C LEU A 59 8.22 -16.96 11.39
N SER A 60 7.37 -15.97 11.11
CA SER A 60 5.97 -15.95 11.58
C SER A 60 5.10 -17.07 11.02
N SER A 61 5.43 -17.64 9.85
CA SER A 61 4.72 -18.80 9.31
C SER A 61 5.00 -20.12 10.04
N VAL A 62 6.06 -20.20 10.87
CA VAL A 62 6.44 -21.42 11.59
C VAL A 62 6.10 -21.37 13.09
N THR A 63 5.99 -20.19 13.71
CA THR A 63 5.84 -20.07 15.17
C THR A 63 4.44 -19.73 15.67
N GLY A 64 3.40 -19.73 14.82
CA GLY A 64 2.02 -19.53 15.28
C GLY A 64 1.77 -18.20 16.01
N GLY A 65 2.68 -17.22 15.83
CA GLY A 65 2.56 -15.90 16.42
C GLY A 65 1.61 -15.06 15.60
N SER A 66 0.33 -15.06 15.97
CA SER A 66 -0.58 -13.96 15.63
C SER A 66 0.03 -12.66 16.12
N ALA A 67 0.70 -11.93 15.23
CA ALA A 67 1.00 -10.52 15.45
C ALA A 67 -0.34 -9.82 15.66
N GLY A 68 -0.53 -9.30 16.86
CA GLY A 68 -1.81 -8.85 17.37
C GLY A 68 -2.53 -7.85 16.46
N GLY A 69 -3.83 -8.10 16.30
CA GLY A 69 -4.91 -7.14 16.13
C GLY A 69 -4.62 -5.89 15.30
N GLY A 70 -4.88 -6.00 14.00
CA GLY A 70 -5.01 -4.86 13.10
C GLY A 70 -4.62 -5.25 11.69
N SER A 71 -5.44 -4.87 10.71
CA SER A 71 -5.17 -5.14 9.30
C SER A 71 -4.01 -4.28 8.75
N ARG A 72 -2.81 -4.46 9.31
CA ARG A 72 -1.59 -3.78 8.88
C ARG A 72 -1.04 -4.49 7.64
N SER A 73 -1.46 -4.02 6.47
CA SER A 73 -0.66 -4.19 5.26
C SER A 73 0.66 -3.41 5.43
N GLN A 74 1.73 -3.79 4.74
CA GLN A 74 3.09 -3.21 4.86
C GLN A 74 3.11 -1.68 5.10
N GLY A 75 3.17 -1.24 6.37
CA GLY A 75 3.22 0.18 6.72
C GLY A 75 1.93 0.98 6.50
N VAL A 76 0.76 0.36 6.43
CA VAL A 76 -0.54 1.03 6.25
C VAL A 76 -1.47 0.72 7.41
N SER A 77 -1.94 1.75 8.09
CA SER A 77 -3.03 1.69 9.07
C SER A 77 -4.22 2.44 8.53
N VAL A 78 -5.42 1.88 8.70
CA VAL A 78 -6.65 2.49 8.22
C VAL A 78 -7.69 2.41 9.31
N GLU A 79 -8.37 3.51 9.55
CA GLU A 79 -9.61 3.56 10.32
C GLU A 79 -10.77 3.80 9.36
N VAL A 80 -11.78 2.95 9.44
CA VAL A 80 -12.98 3.03 8.58
C VAL A 80 -14.22 3.31 9.41
N GLY A 81 -14.98 4.30 8.99
CA GLY A 81 -16.35 4.55 9.42
C GLY A 81 -17.36 3.88 8.49
N GLN A 82 -18.62 4.32 8.59
CA GLN A 82 -19.68 3.83 7.69
C GLN A 82 -19.58 4.40 6.26
N GLU A 83 -19.03 5.60 6.13
CA GLU A 83 -18.94 6.35 4.86
C GLU A 83 -17.55 6.94 4.62
N GLU A 84 -16.72 6.95 5.66
CA GLU A 84 -15.48 7.72 5.68
C GLU A 84 -14.30 6.80 6.01
N ALA A 85 -13.11 7.17 5.54
CA ALA A 85 -11.86 6.49 5.86
C ALA A 85 -10.74 7.49 6.14
N ALA A 86 -9.98 7.22 7.20
CA ALA A 86 -8.75 7.91 7.55
C ALA A 86 -7.57 6.94 7.36
N LEU A 87 -6.49 7.41 6.74
CA LEU A 87 -5.35 6.57 6.37
C LEU A 87 -4.05 7.13 6.93
N ASP A 88 -3.27 6.26 7.59
CA ASP A 88 -1.91 6.52 8.01
C ASP A 88 -0.95 5.60 7.26
N LEU A 89 -0.04 6.22 6.50
CA LEU A 89 0.92 5.54 5.63
C LEU A 89 2.34 5.75 6.17
N THR A 90 3.13 4.70 6.19
CA THR A 90 4.57 4.73 6.45
C THR A 90 5.31 4.23 5.23
N CYS A 91 6.21 5.06 4.70
CA CYS A 91 6.92 4.78 3.46
C CYS A 91 8.40 5.15 3.53
N THR A 92 9.16 4.57 2.61
CA THR A 92 10.56 4.92 2.34
C THR A 92 10.62 5.63 0.98
N ALA A 93 11.30 6.77 0.93
CA ALA A 93 11.42 7.57 -0.29
C ALA A 93 12.74 7.29 -1.03
N GLU A 94 12.74 7.48 -2.34
CA GLU A 94 13.96 7.39 -3.15
C GLU A 94 14.85 8.63 -2.99
N TYR A 95 16.16 8.40 -2.83
CA TYR A 95 17.14 9.49 -2.83
C TYR A 95 17.13 10.25 -4.17
N GLY A 96 17.23 11.58 -4.09
CA GLY A 96 17.27 12.46 -5.27
C GLY A 96 15.90 12.90 -5.80
N LYS A 97 14.80 12.44 -5.20
CA LYS A 97 13.43 12.90 -5.51
C LYS A 97 12.90 13.84 -4.42
N SER A 98 11.98 14.73 -4.80
CA SER A 98 11.36 15.67 -3.87
C SER A 98 10.31 14.97 -3.01
N ILE A 99 10.58 14.83 -1.71
CA ILE A 99 9.67 14.19 -0.74
C ILE A 99 8.28 14.86 -0.72
N PRO A 100 8.14 16.20 -0.71
CA PRO A 100 6.82 16.83 -0.77
C PRO A 100 6.03 16.44 -2.02
N GLN A 101 6.67 16.40 -3.19
CA GLN A 101 6.00 16.02 -4.44
C GLN A 101 5.63 14.54 -4.46
N LEU A 102 6.50 13.66 -3.97
CA LEU A 102 6.23 12.23 -3.85
C LEU A 102 5.04 11.97 -2.91
N THR A 103 5.06 12.56 -1.71
CA THR A 103 3.97 12.37 -0.73
C THR A 103 2.66 12.97 -1.23
N GLU A 104 2.68 14.08 -1.97
CA GLU A 104 1.49 14.63 -2.62
C GLU A 104 0.96 13.70 -3.74
N ALA A 105 1.85 13.10 -4.54
CA ALA A 105 1.46 12.11 -5.54
C ALA A 105 0.84 10.86 -4.89
N VAL A 106 1.44 10.34 -3.81
CA VAL A 106 0.90 9.22 -3.02
C VAL A 106 -0.48 9.58 -2.47
N ARG A 107 -0.60 10.74 -1.82
CA ARG A 107 -1.87 11.19 -1.23
C ARG A 107 -2.98 11.22 -2.27
N ARG A 108 -2.73 11.86 -3.42
CA ARG A 108 -3.72 11.91 -4.51
C ARG A 108 -4.07 10.53 -5.04
N ASN A 109 -3.09 9.67 -5.26
CA ASN A 109 -3.37 8.34 -5.80
C ASN A 109 -4.18 7.48 -4.83
N VAL A 110 -3.82 7.49 -3.54
CA VAL A 110 -4.54 6.74 -2.50
C VAL A 110 -5.98 7.24 -2.37
N ILE A 111 -6.20 8.56 -2.30
CA ILE A 111 -7.55 9.15 -2.25
C ILE A 111 -8.37 8.66 -3.45
N ASN A 112 -7.85 8.85 -4.67
CA ASN A 112 -8.56 8.49 -5.89
C ASN A 112 -8.93 6.99 -5.92
N ARG A 113 -7.99 6.11 -5.53
CA ARG A 113 -8.20 4.66 -5.57
C ARG A 113 -9.17 4.20 -4.49
N VAL A 114 -9.08 4.71 -3.27
CA VAL A 114 -10.00 4.35 -2.19
C VAL A 114 -11.41 4.84 -2.51
N GLU A 115 -11.58 6.09 -2.91
CA GLU A 115 -12.90 6.63 -3.23
C GLU A 115 -13.52 5.92 -4.44
N SER A 116 -12.74 5.63 -5.49
CA SER A 116 -13.26 5.01 -6.71
C SER A 116 -13.53 3.51 -6.60
N LEU A 117 -12.71 2.77 -5.84
CA LEU A 117 -12.82 1.31 -5.75
C LEU A 117 -13.62 0.84 -4.53
N VAL A 118 -13.60 1.61 -3.45
CA VAL A 118 -14.22 1.23 -2.18
C VAL A 118 -15.53 1.96 -1.95
N GLY A 119 -15.69 3.16 -2.51
CA GLY A 119 -16.89 3.98 -2.31
C GLY A 119 -16.97 4.65 -0.94
N LEU A 120 -15.86 4.68 -0.20
CA LEU A 120 -15.69 5.45 1.03
C LEU A 120 -15.04 6.79 0.71
N LYS A 121 -15.49 7.87 1.35
CA LYS A 121 -14.90 9.20 1.26
C LYS A 121 -13.64 9.26 2.12
N VAL A 122 -12.54 9.78 1.59
CA VAL A 122 -11.30 9.90 2.37
C VAL A 122 -11.28 11.25 3.10
N THR A 123 -11.22 11.22 4.43
CA THR A 123 -11.17 12.44 5.26
C THR A 123 -9.75 12.98 5.36
N GLU A 124 -8.78 12.09 5.57
CA GLU A 124 -7.38 12.44 5.71
C GLU A 124 -6.44 11.31 5.25
N VAL A 125 -5.25 11.72 4.81
CA VAL A 125 -4.14 10.82 4.49
C VAL A 125 -2.85 11.39 5.07
N ASN A 126 -2.42 10.78 6.16
CA ASN A 126 -1.20 11.10 6.87
C ASN A 126 -0.07 10.20 6.35
N ILE A 127 1.07 10.80 6.02
CA ILE A 127 2.21 10.08 5.45
C ILE A 127 3.44 10.35 6.31
N THR A 128 3.99 9.29 6.88
CA THR A 128 5.28 9.27 7.58
C THR A 128 6.34 8.72 6.62
N VAL A 129 7.37 9.51 6.35
CA VAL A 129 8.55 9.02 5.62
C VAL A 129 9.57 8.54 6.64
N SER A 130 9.75 7.23 6.75
CA SER A 130 10.60 6.61 7.78
C SER A 130 12.05 6.48 7.39
N ASP A 131 12.35 6.40 6.09
CA ASP A 131 13.70 6.13 5.58
C ASP A 131 13.87 6.59 4.12
N ILE A 132 15.11 6.58 3.62
CA ILE A 132 15.46 6.89 2.22
C ILE A 132 16.27 5.73 1.64
N TYR A 133 15.93 5.26 0.43
CA TYR A 133 16.69 4.21 -0.25
C TYR A 133 17.43 4.74 -1.49
N PHE A 134 18.53 4.07 -1.82
CA PHE A 134 19.37 4.36 -2.97
C PHE A 134 19.19 3.24 -4.03
N PRO A 135 18.54 3.52 -5.17
CA PRO A 135 18.24 2.49 -6.18
C PRO A 135 19.48 1.75 -6.70
N GLN A 136 20.60 2.45 -6.81
CA GLN A 136 21.85 1.89 -7.35
C GLN A 136 22.45 0.82 -6.44
N GLU A 137 22.50 1.07 -5.13
CA GLU A 137 23.05 0.13 -4.15
C GLU A 137 22.22 -1.16 -4.04
N GLU A 138 20.93 -1.09 -4.31
CA GLU A 138 20.06 -2.27 -4.33
C GLU A 138 20.22 -3.06 -5.61
N ALA A 139 20.27 -2.40 -6.77
CA ALA A 139 20.54 -3.06 -8.04
C ALA A 139 21.87 -3.83 -8.02
N GLU A 140 22.91 -3.26 -7.39
CA GLU A 140 24.19 -3.94 -7.19
C GLU A 140 24.07 -5.16 -6.26
N ARG A 141 23.35 -5.02 -5.13
CA ARG A 141 23.11 -6.14 -4.19
C ARG A 141 22.32 -7.27 -4.84
N GLU A 142 21.31 -6.96 -5.66
CA GLU A 142 20.54 -7.97 -6.38
C GLU A 142 21.39 -8.71 -7.42
N ARG A 143 22.23 -7.97 -8.17
CA ARG A 143 23.17 -8.57 -9.11
C ARG A 143 24.15 -9.52 -8.40
N GLN A 144 24.70 -9.12 -7.25
CA GLN A 144 25.61 -9.98 -6.48
C GLN A 144 24.92 -11.27 -6.01
N LYS A 145 23.70 -11.18 -5.47
CA LYS A 145 22.91 -12.35 -5.05
C LYS A 145 22.63 -13.31 -6.20
N GLN A 146 22.28 -12.79 -7.38
CA GLN A 146 22.02 -13.62 -8.57
C GLN A 146 23.29 -14.37 -9.02
N LEU A 147 24.45 -13.72 -8.97
CA LEU A 147 25.73 -14.35 -9.31
C LEU A 147 26.09 -15.45 -8.31
N GLU A 148 25.89 -15.22 -7.01
CA GLU A 148 26.12 -16.24 -5.97
C GLU A 148 25.15 -17.42 -6.11
N GLN A 149 23.89 -17.17 -6.44
CA GLN A 149 22.90 -18.22 -6.63
C GLN A 149 23.22 -19.08 -7.87
N GLN A 150 23.61 -18.46 -8.98
CA GLN A 150 24.06 -19.18 -10.18
C GLN A 150 25.32 -20.02 -9.93
N GLN A 151 26.28 -19.52 -9.15
CA GLN A 151 27.46 -20.30 -8.78
C GLN A 151 27.10 -21.51 -7.92
N ARG A 152 26.23 -21.33 -6.90
CA ARG A 152 25.74 -22.43 -6.06
C ARG A 152 25.00 -23.50 -6.86
N GLU A 153 24.21 -23.10 -7.85
CA GLU A 153 23.49 -24.03 -8.73
C GLU A 153 24.46 -24.81 -9.65
N GLN A 154 25.48 -24.15 -10.19
CA GLN A 154 26.51 -24.80 -11.01
C GLN A 154 27.34 -25.79 -10.20
N ASP A 155 27.72 -25.45 -8.97
CA ASP A 155 28.47 -26.35 -8.09
C ASP A 155 27.67 -27.59 -7.71
N GLN A 156 26.36 -27.43 -7.44
CA GLN A 156 25.46 -28.55 -7.14
C GLN A 156 25.28 -29.49 -8.35
N GLN A 157 25.11 -28.93 -9.56
CA GLN A 157 25.00 -29.72 -10.79
C GLN A 157 26.31 -30.44 -11.15
N SER A 158 27.46 -29.84 -10.81
CA SER A 158 28.78 -30.44 -11.03
C SER A 158 29.00 -31.63 -10.10
N GLN A 159 28.60 -31.53 -8.83
CA GLN A 159 28.74 -32.61 -7.86
C GLN A 159 27.79 -33.79 -8.11
N SER A 160 26.59 -33.55 -8.64
CA SER A 160 25.64 -34.63 -8.97
C SER A 160 26.03 -35.46 -10.19
N ARG A 161 26.99 -35.00 -11.01
CA ARG A 161 27.44 -35.68 -12.24
C ARG A 161 28.61 -36.65 -12.02
N VAL A 162 29.20 -36.64 -10.81
CA VAL A 162 30.42 -37.39 -10.46
C VAL A 162 30.10 -38.60 -9.55
N GLN A 163 28.84 -38.78 -9.14
CA GLN A 163 28.30 -40.00 -8.51
C GLN A 163 27.51 -40.84 -9.51
#